data_AF-A0A5N5J629-F1
#
_entry.id   AF-A0A5N5J629-F1
#
_cell.length_a   1.000
_cell.length_b   1.000
_cell.length_c   1.000
_cell.angle_alpha   90.00
_cell.angle_beta   90.00
_cell.angle_gamma   90.00
#
_symmetry.space_group_name_H-M   'P 1'
#
loop_
_entity.id
_entity.type
_entity.pdbx_description
1 polymer ?
#
loop_
_entity_poly.entity_id
_entity_poly.type
_entity_poly.pdbx_seq_one_letter_code
_entity_poly.pdbx_strand_id
1 'polypeptide(L)'
;MAGVGRKVPKTFDTIAKIIGAVLLIAPVKDRIKDWAYAGFAFTFVSAALAHISVGDPIALWLAPLVFLVLLTISYALFVKGVHRIKKSNNQ
;
A
#
# COMPACT_ATOMS: atom_id res chain seq x y z
N MET A 1 -14.92 36.09 -16.08
CA MET A 1 -13.75 35.68 -15.29
C MET A 1 -13.58 34.17 -15.45
N ALA A 2 -12.65 33.73 -16.30
CA ALA A 2 -12.40 32.31 -16.56
C ALA A 2 -11.51 31.73 -15.45
N GLY A 3 -12.03 30.78 -14.68
CA GLY A 3 -11.25 30.00 -13.73
C GLY A 3 -10.29 29.09 -14.49
N VAL A 4 -9.02 29.47 -14.57
CA VAL A 4 -7.96 28.61 -15.13
C VAL A 4 -7.75 27.44 -14.17
N GLY A 5 -8.43 26.33 -14.45
CA GLY A 5 -8.22 25.05 -13.80
C GLY A 5 -6.81 24.54 -14.14
N ARG A 6 -5.82 24.89 -13.30
CA ARG A 6 -4.46 24.36 -13.41
C ARG A 6 -4.53 22.84 -13.31
N LYS A 7 -4.36 22.13 -14.44
CA LYS A 7 -4.14 20.68 -14.42
C LYS A 7 -2.76 20.45 -13.82
N VAL A 8 -2.72 20.17 -12.53
CA VAL A 8 -1.49 19.72 -11.88
C VAL A 8 -1.07 18.38 -12.52
N PRO A 9 0.18 18.25 -12.97
CA PRO A 9 0.66 17.01 -13.56
C PRO A 9 0.65 15.92 -12.48
N LYS A 10 -0.25 14.94 -12.60
CA LYS A 10 -0.38 13.79 -11.68
C LYS A 10 0.73 12.74 -11.85
N THR A 11 1.82 13.10 -12.50
CA THR A 11 2.88 12.18 -12.92
C THR A 11 3.63 11.61 -11.73
N PHE A 12 3.92 12.42 -10.70
CA PHE A 12 4.68 11.98 -9.53
C PHE A 12 3.92 10.92 -8.69
N ASP A 13 2.62 11.13 -8.44
CA ASP A 13 1.77 10.20 -7.69
C ASP A 13 1.64 8.86 -8.42
N THR A 14 1.50 8.92 -9.74
CA THR A 14 1.38 7.74 -10.59
C THR A 14 2.66 6.90 -10.56
N ILE A 15 3.82 7.54 -10.71
CA ILE A 15 5.12 6.85 -10.69
C ILE A 15 5.37 6.20 -9.33
N ALA A 16 5.12 6.91 -8.22
CA ALA A 16 5.31 6.38 -6.87
C ALA A 16 4.44 5.14 -6.60
N LYS A 17 3.16 5.19 -7.00
CA LYS A 17 2.23 4.04 -6.88
C LYS A 17 2.65 2.85 -7.72
N ILE A 18 3.10 3.08 -8.96
CA ILE A 18 3.55 2.00 -9.85
C ILE A 18 4.81 1.35 -9.29
N ILE A 19 5.80 2.13 -8.84
CA ILE A 19 7.02 1.61 -8.23
C ILE A 19 6.69 0.78 -6.99
N GLY A 20 5.80 1.29 -6.12
CA GLY A 20 5.33 0.56 -4.95
C GLY A 20 4.66 -0.76 -5.32
N ALA A 21 3.74 -0.75 -6.30
CA ALA A 21 3.03 -1.95 -6.73
C ALA A 21 3.99 -3.00 -7.32
N VAL A 22 4.98 -2.55 -8.10
CA VAL A 22 6.03 -3.43 -8.64
C VAL A 22 6.87 -4.04 -7.51
N LEU A 23 7.24 -3.27 -6.48
CA LEU A 23 7.99 -3.78 -5.33
C LEU A 23 7.23 -4.82 -4.51
N LEU A 24 5.89 -4.73 -4.45
CA LEU A 24 5.05 -5.72 -3.78
C LEU A 24 5.07 -7.09 -4.49
N ILE A 25 5.08 -7.09 -5.82
CA ILE A 25 4.99 -8.29 -6.65
C ILE A 25 6.38 -8.90 -6.91
N ALA A 26 7.41 -8.06 -7.08
CA ALA A 26 8.74 -8.51 -7.45
C ALA A 26 9.40 -9.37 -6.34
N PRO A 27 10.20 -10.38 -6.72
CA PRO A 27 11.00 -11.18 -5.79
C PRO A 27 12.26 -10.39 -5.34
N VAL A 28 12.03 -9.31 -4.58
CA VAL A 28 13.09 -8.48 -4.00
C VAL A 28 13.52 -9.02 -2.63
N LYS A 29 14.67 -8.56 -2.13
CA LYS A 29 15.16 -8.89 -0.78
C LYS A 29 14.07 -8.60 0.27
N ASP A 30 13.92 -9.50 1.24
CA ASP A 30 12.88 -9.44 2.28
C ASP A 30 12.75 -8.05 2.92
N ARG A 31 13.88 -7.41 3.26
CA ARG A 31 13.89 -6.04 3.83
C ARG A 31 13.21 -5.01 2.95
N ILE A 32 13.46 -5.03 1.63
CA ILE A 32 12.85 -4.06 0.70
C ILE A 32 11.34 -4.29 0.63
N LYS A 33 10.92 -5.56 0.67
CA LYS A 33 9.53 -5.93 0.69
C LYS A 33 8.83 -5.43 1.95
N ASP A 34 9.46 -5.57 3.12
CA ASP A 34 8.94 -5.05 4.40
C ASP A 34 8.70 -3.53 4.32
N TRP A 35 9.64 -2.77 3.76
CA TRP A 35 9.49 -1.32 3.56
C TRP A 35 8.36 -0.97 2.59
N ALA A 36 8.16 -1.75 1.52
CA ALA A 36 7.05 -1.56 0.59
C ALA A 36 5.69 -1.78 1.28
N TYR A 37 5.55 -2.86 2.04
CA TYR A 37 4.36 -3.14 2.83
C TYR A 37 4.08 -2.01 3.85
N ALA A 38 5.10 -1.50 4.54
CA ALA A 38 4.95 -0.38 5.47
C ALA A 38 4.46 0.91 4.77
N GLY A 39 5.00 1.23 3.60
CA GLY A 39 4.59 2.42 2.82
C GLY A 39 3.13 2.36 2.37
N PHE A 40 2.67 1.20 1.88
CA PHE A 40 1.25 1.02 1.51
C PHE A 40 0.33 1.04 2.73
N ALA A 41 0.74 0.42 3.85
CA ALA A 41 -0.04 0.44 5.07
C ALA A 41 -0.25 1.89 5.57
N PHE A 42 0.82 2.69 5.61
CA PHE A 42 0.73 4.10 5.98
C PHE A 42 -0.19 4.90 5.04
N THR A 43 -0.11 4.61 3.74
CA THR A 43 -0.96 5.26 2.73
C THR A 43 -2.44 4.96 2.95
N PHE A 44 -2.80 3.69 3.19
CA PHE A 44 -4.19 3.30 3.42
C PHE A 44 -4.74 3.81 4.75
N VAL A 45 -3.93 3.76 5.83
CA VAL A 45 -4.32 4.35 7.12
C VAL A 45 -4.56 5.85 6.99
N SER A 46 -3.65 6.57 6.34
CA SER A 46 -3.78 8.01 6.12
C SER A 46 -4.99 8.36 5.26
N ALA A 47 -5.28 7.56 4.22
CA ALA A 47 -6.46 7.74 3.39
C ALA A 47 -7.76 7.54 4.18
N ALA A 48 -7.84 6.50 5.03
CA ALA A 48 -9.00 6.29 5.89
C ALA A 48 -9.20 7.47 6.87
N LEU A 49 -8.13 7.93 7.52
CA LEU A 49 -8.17 9.08 8.43
C LEU A 49 -8.58 10.37 7.73
N ALA A 50 -8.09 10.62 6.51
CA ALA A 50 -8.46 11.80 5.72
C ALA A 50 -9.96 11.82 5.40
N HIS A 51 -10.52 10.70 4.93
CA HIS A 51 -11.95 10.58 4.64
C HIS A 51 -12.81 10.75 5.91
N ILE A 52 -12.41 10.17 7.04
CA ILE A 52 -13.10 10.35 8.32
C ILE A 52 -13.07 11.82 8.76
N SER A 53 -11.92 12.50 8.59
CA SER A 53 -11.73 13.88 9.04
C SER A 53 -12.55 14.90 8.25
N VAL A 54 -12.80 14.63 6.97
CA VAL A 54 -13.63 15.45 6.09
C VAL A 54 -15.13 15.14 6.25
N GLY A 55 -15.47 14.04 6.94
CA GLY A 55 -16.85 13.60 7.12
C GLY A 55 -17.43 12.90 5.88
N ASP A 56 -16.57 12.26 5.09
CA ASP A 56 -16.99 11.56 3.88
C ASP A 56 -17.91 10.35 4.21
N PRO A 57 -18.84 10.00 3.29
CA PRO A 57 -19.69 8.82 3.45
C PRO A 57 -18.92 7.53 3.73
N ILE A 58 -19.57 6.60 4.45
CA ILE A 58 -19.00 5.29 4.84
C ILE A 58 -18.27 4.58 3.69
N ALA A 59 -18.84 4.65 2.49
CA ALA A 59 -18.31 3.97 1.31
C ALA A 59 -16.88 4.41 0.94
N LEU A 60 -16.50 5.66 1.22
CA LEU A 60 -15.22 6.23 0.82
C LEU A 60 -14.08 5.87 1.78
N TRP A 61 -14.33 5.79 3.09
CA TRP A 61 -13.32 5.34 4.05
C TRP A 61 -13.29 3.82 4.26
N LEU A 62 -14.33 3.09 3.85
CA LEU A 62 -14.30 1.61 3.85
C LEU A 62 -13.29 1.05 2.86
N ALA A 63 -13.18 1.66 1.67
CA ALA A 63 -12.29 1.21 0.62
C ALA A 63 -10.81 1.10 1.07
N PRO A 64 -10.17 2.16 1.62
CA PRO A 64 -8.80 2.06 2.10
C PRO A 64 -8.65 1.07 3.27
N LEU A 65 -9.67 0.90 4.12
CA LEU A 65 -9.68 -0.11 5.19
C LEU A 65 -9.66 -1.55 4.66
N VAL A 66 -10.47 -1.86 3.64
CA VAL A 66 -10.48 -3.19 3.00
C VAL A 66 -9.13 -3.49 2.37
N PHE A 67 -8.54 -2.52 1.66
CA PHE A 67 -7.20 -2.69 1.08
C PHE A 67 -6.13 -2.85 2.16
N LEU A 68 -6.25 -2.17 3.29
CA LEU A 68 -5.34 -2.34 4.42
C LEU A 68 -5.40 -3.77 4.98
N VAL A 69 -6.61 -4.31 5.21
CA VAL A 69 -6.79 -5.69 5.70
C VAL A 69 -6.20 -6.70 4.71
N LEU A 70 -6.48 -6.52 3.42
CA LEU A 70 -5.94 -7.39 2.37
C LEU A 70 -4.40 -7.33 2.34
N LEU A 71 -3.82 -6.14 2.49
CA LEU A 71 -2.38 -5.93 2.54
C LEU A 71 -1.77 -6.65 3.76
N THR A 72 -2.38 -6.56 4.94
CA THR A 72 -1.92 -7.24 6.16
C THR A 72 -1.97 -8.76 6.03
N ILE A 73 -3.05 -9.32 5.45
CA ILE A 73 -3.16 -10.76 5.21
C ILE A 73 -2.08 -11.22 4.23
N SER A 74 -1.88 -10.47 3.14
CA SER A 74 -0.83 -10.73 2.15
C SER A 74 0.56 -10.77 2.79
N TYR A 75 0.86 -9.79 3.67
CA TYR A 75 2.11 -9.76 4.42
C TYR A 75 2.29 -10.97 5.34
N ALA A 76 1.25 -11.32 6.10
CA ALA A 76 1.29 -12.46 7.00
C ALA A 76 1.56 -13.79 6.27
N LEU A 77 1.00 -13.95 5.07
CA LEU A 77 1.27 -15.11 4.22
C LEU A 77 2.72 -15.12 3.70
N PHE A 78 3.23 -13.96 3.27
CA PHE A 78 4.61 -13.83 2.82
C PHE A 78 5.61 -14.20 3.94
N VAL A 79 5.46 -13.61 5.13
CA VAL A 79 6.35 -13.89 6.28
C VAL A 79 6.31 -15.36 6.67
N LYS A 80 5.13 -15.99 6.72
CA LYS A 80 5.00 -17.43 6.99
C LYS A 80 5.71 -18.28 5.93
N GLY A 81 5.60 -17.91 4.66
CA GLY A 81 6.29 -18.57 3.55
C GLY A 81 7.81 -18.49 3.69
N VAL A 82 8.36 -17.30 3.91
CA VAL A 82 9.81 -17.08 4.10
C VAL A 82 10.34 -17.88 5.28
N HIS A 83 9.64 -17.85 6.42
CA HIS A 83 10.04 -18.61 7.61
C HIS A 83 10.07 -20.13 7.34
N ARG A 84 9.12 -20.64 6.56
CA ARG A 84 9.05 -22.06 6.17
C ARG A 84 10.24 -22.47 5.30
N ILE A 85 10.59 -21.66 4.29
CA ILE A 85 11.73 -21.93 3.39
C ILE A 85 13.05 -21.94 4.18
N LYS A 86 13.25 -20.95 5.06
CA LYS A 86 14.48 -20.86 5.87
C LYS A 86 14.64 -22.05 6.82
N LYS A 87 13.54 -22.55 7.41
CA LYS A 87 13.55 -23.76 8.25
C LYS A 87 13.90 -25.00 7.43
N SER A 88 13.39 -25.15 6.21
CA SER A 88 13.68 -26.30 5.34
C SER A 88 15.15 -26.36 4.88
N ASN A 89 15.79 -25.22 4.64
CA ASN A 89 17.17 -25.17 4.15
C ASN A 89 18.23 -25.35 5.25
N ASN A 90 17.83 -25.37 6.53
CA ASN A 90 18.70 -25.44 7.70
C ASN A 90 18.43 -26.69 8.56
N GLN A 91 17.80 -27.69 7.94
CA GLN A 91 17.66 -29.07 8.40
C GLN A 91 18.42 -29.95 7.38
#